data_AF-A0A3D0NQT8-F1
#
_entry.id   AF-A0A3D0NQT8-F1
#
_cell.length_a   1.000
_cell.length_b   1.000
_cell.length_c   1.000
_cell.angle_alpha   90.00
_cell.angle_beta   90.00
_cell.angle_gamma   90.00
#
_symmetry.space_group_name_H-M   'P 1'
#
loop_
_entity.id
_entity.type
_entity.pdbx_description
1 polymer ?
#
loop_
_entity_poly.entity_id
_entity_poly.type
_entity_poly.pdbx_seq_one_letter_code
_entity_poly.pdbx_strand_id
1 'polypeptide(L)'
;MGLTAETIDLDDLTSPRLNEVQRQVLEYTESRPVTLDIDQMIDEAVAGAGSDDLGDTTDFAARLGAYVGAVEADTGLTQLGRGTQRSRIVRLLRNRISLADL
;
A
#
# COMPACT_ATOMS: atom_id res chain seq x y z
N MET A 1 -1.18 -44.95 -13.42
CA MET A 1 -2.38 -44.39 -12.75
C MET A 1 -2.23 -42.89 -12.81
N GLY A 2 -2.86 -42.23 -13.78
CA GLY A 2 -2.70 -40.78 -13.98
C GLY A 2 -3.48 -40.02 -12.93
N LEU A 3 -2.84 -39.07 -12.26
CA LEU A 3 -3.50 -38.15 -11.35
C LEU A 3 -4.48 -37.29 -12.15
N THR A 4 -5.77 -37.55 -12.02
CA THR A 4 -6.81 -36.62 -12.49
C THR A 4 -6.77 -35.40 -11.59
N ALA A 5 -6.37 -34.26 -12.12
CA ALA A 5 -6.43 -33.00 -11.39
C ALA A 5 -7.90 -32.69 -11.05
N GLU A 6 -8.22 -32.70 -9.77
CA GLU A 6 -9.53 -32.29 -9.27
C GLU A 6 -9.73 -30.80 -9.55
N THR A 7 -10.84 -30.46 -10.21
CA THR A 7 -11.13 -29.06 -10.58
C THR A 7 -11.68 -28.34 -9.35
N ILE A 8 -10.95 -27.33 -8.88
CA ILE A 8 -11.42 -26.43 -7.82
C ILE A 8 -12.18 -25.28 -8.49
N ASP A 9 -13.47 -25.15 -8.15
CA ASP A 9 -14.32 -24.04 -8.59
C ASP A 9 -14.41 -22.99 -7.48
N LEU A 10 -14.00 -21.75 -7.76
CA LEU A 10 -14.00 -20.62 -6.83
C LEU A 10 -14.96 -19.56 -7.38
N ASP A 11 -16.19 -19.55 -6.88
CA ASP A 11 -17.28 -18.66 -7.35
C ASP A 11 -17.24 -17.27 -6.71
N ASP A 12 -16.39 -17.05 -5.71
CA ASP A 12 -16.39 -15.87 -4.85
C ASP A 12 -15.13 -14.98 -5.01
N LEU A 13 -14.28 -15.24 -6.01
CA LEU A 13 -13.04 -14.49 -6.23
C LEU A 13 -13.24 -12.97 -6.36
N THR A 14 -14.35 -12.55 -7.00
CA THR A 14 -14.71 -11.13 -7.15
C THR A 14 -15.70 -10.65 -6.09
N SER A 15 -16.20 -11.54 -5.23
CA SER A 15 -17.20 -11.24 -4.20
C SER A 15 -16.98 -12.13 -2.97
N PRO A 16 -15.90 -11.88 -2.21
CA PRO A 16 -15.50 -12.76 -1.12
C PRO A 16 -16.58 -12.87 -0.05
N ARG A 17 -16.82 -14.07 0.46
CA ARG A 17 -17.78 -14.28 1.56
C ARG A 17 -17.15 -13.91 2.90
N LEU A 18 -17.38 -12.68 3.33
CA LEU A 18 -16.83 -12.14 4.58
C LEU A 18 -17.60 -12.62 5.81
N ASN A 19 -16.88 -13.04 6.84
CA ASN A 19 -17.44 -13.22 8.17
C ASN A 19 -17.76 -11.87 8.83
N GLU A 20 -18.46 -11.91 9.97
CA GLU A 20 -18.91 -10.72 10.67
C GLU A 20 -17.77 -9.75 11.01
N VAL A 21 -16.68 -10.27 11.57
CA VAL A 21 -15.52 -9.46 11.97
C VAL A 21 -14.87 -8.80 10.75
N GLN A 22 -14.69 -9.55 9.67
CA GLN A 22 -14.12 -9.02 8.42
C GLN A 22 -14.97 -7.91 7.82
N ARG A 23 -16.30 -8.07 7.85
CA ARG A 23 -17.23 -7.04 7.35
C ARG A 23 -17.15 -5.77 8.19
N GLN A 24 -17.16 -5.90 9.51
CA GLN A 24 -17.02 -4.75 10.42
C GLN A 24 -15.69 -4.02 10.23
N VAL A 25 -14.58 -4.75 10.06
CA VAL A 25 -13.28 -4.15 9.77
C VAL A 25 -13.33 -3.39 8.44
N LEU A 26 -13.90 -4.00 7.39
CA LEU A 26 -14.01 -3.36 6.09
C LEU A 26 -14.83 -2.07 6.17
N GLU A 27 -16.06 -2.12 6.70
CA GLU A 27 -16.93 -0.95 6.88
C GLU A 27 -16.25 0.16 7.69
N TYR A 28 -15.59 -0.19 8.79
CA TYR A 28 -14.85 0.77 9.60
C TYR A 28 -13.74 1.47 8.80
N THR A 29 -12.96 0.73 8.02
CA THR A 29 -11.90 1.30 7.19
C THR A 29 -12.42 2.10 6.00
N GLU A 30 -13.52 1.67 5.38
CA GLU A 30 -14.18 2.39 4.28
C GLU A 30 -14.71 3.75 4.73
N SER A 31 -15.14 3.87 6.00
CA SER A 31 -15.52 5.17 6.58
C SER A 31 -14.38 6.16 6.76
N ARG A 32 -13.12 5.76 6.48
CA ARG A 32 -11.90 6.54 6.70
C ARG A 32 -11.04 6.57 5.43
N PRO A 33 -11.32 7.52 4.53
CA PRO A 33 -10.52 7.70 3.33
C PRO A 33 -9.04 7.88 3.64
N VAL A 34 -8.21 7.15 2.92
CA VAL A 34 -6.74 7.21 2.95
C VAL A 34 -6.32 7.96 1.70
N THR A 35 -5.49 8.98 1.88
CA THR A 35 -4.91 9.77 0.80
C THR A 35 -3.45 9.36 0.59
N LEU A 36 -3.02 9.19 -0.66
CA LEU A 36 -1.63 8.93 -1.02
C LEU A 36 -0.96 10.22 -1.53
N ASP A 37 -0.93 11.24 -0.68
CA ASP A 37 -0.20 12.47 -0.94
C ASP A 37 1.30 12.23 -0.71
N ILE A 38 2.10 12.40 -1.77
CA ILE A 38 3.53 12.10 -1.76
C ILE A 38 4.27 12.99 -0.76
N ASP A 39 3.97 14.28 -0.74
CA ASP A 39 4.66 15.26 0.09
C ASP A 39 4.37 14.95 1.57
N GLN A 40 3.11 14.69 1.93
CA GLN A 40 2.75 14.29 3.29
C GLN A 40 3.39 12.97 3.73
N MET A 41 3.54 12.01 2.82
CA MET A 41 4.20 10.74 3.13
C MET A 41 5.71 10.92 3.33
N ILE A 42 6.34 11.84 2.60
CA ILE A 42 7.74 12.23 2.80
C ILE A 42 7.91 12.91 4.17
N ASP A 43 7.07 13.91 4.48
CA ASP A 43 7.12 14.61 5.76
C ASP A 43 6.99 13.65 6.96
N GLU A 44 6.07 12.68 6.87
CA GLU A 44 5.91 11.64 7.88
C GLU A 44 7.17 10.75 8.02
N ALA A 45 7.80 10.40 6.90
CA ALA A 45 9.01 9.60 6.90
C ALA A 45 10.20 10.36 7.51
N VAL A 46 10.36 11.64 7.16
CA VAL A 46 11.37 12.56 7.72
C VAL A 46 11.21 12.70 9.23
N ALA A 47 9.98 12.95 9.69
CA ALA A 47 9.68 13.05 11.12
C ALA A 47 10.04 11.76 11.89
N GLY A 48 9.92 10.59 11.24
CA GLY A 48 10.29 9.31 11.82
C GLY A 48 11.79 8.97 11.74
N ALA A 49 12.52 9.52 10.77
CA ALA A 49 13.94 9.26 10.55
C ALA A 49 14.85 10.22 11.34
N GLY A 50 14.40 11.44 11.60
CA GLY A 50 15.21 12.48 12.24
C GLY A 50 16.24 13.14 11.31
N SER A 51 16.17 12.84 10.01
CA SER A 51 16.92 13.43 8.91
C SER A 51 15.96 13.69 7.76
N ASP A 52 16.24 14.70 6.94
CA ASP A 52 15.50 15.05 5.73
C ASP A 52 16.26 14.68 4.43
N ASP A 53 17.43 14.07 4.56
CA ASP A 53 18.20 13.63 3.40
C ASP A 53 17.64 12.33 2.80
N LEU A 54 16.78 12.49 1.81
CA LEU A 54 16.23 11.39 1.02
C LEU A 54 17.24 10.82 0.00
N GLY A 55 18.42 11.43 -0.17
CA GLY A 55 19.31 11.13 -1.29
C GLY A 55 18.56 11.23 -2.62
N ASP A 56 17.77 12.30 -2.78
CA ASP A 56 16.80 12.43 -3.85
C ASP A 56 17.48 12.54 -5.22
N THR A 57 17.09 11.65 -6.14
CA THR A 57 17.47 11.72 -7.55
C THR A 57 16.20 11.85 -8.38
N THR A 58 16.29 12.49 -9.54
CA THR A 58 15.14 12.65 -10.46
C THR A 58 14.51 11.29 -10.82
N ASP A 59 15.33 10.24 -10.93
CA ASP A 59 14.88 8.87 -11.19
C ASP A 59 14.09 8.28 -10.00
N PHE A 60 14.45 8.61 -8.76
CA PHE A 60 13.69 8.18 -7.58
C PHE A 60 12.31 8.82 -7.51
N ALA A 61 12.22 10.15 -7.67
CA ALA A 61 10.94 10.85 -7.65
C ALA A 61 9.96 10.33 -8.72
N ALA A 62 10.47 10.07 -9.93
CA ALA A 62 9.68 9.49 -11.02
C ALA A 62 9.14 8.08 -10.67
N ARG A 63 9.96 7.23 -10.04
CA ARG A 63 9.56 5.88 -9.62
C ARG A 63 8.55 5.91 -8.46
N LEU A 64 8.74 6.81 -7.49
CA LEU A 64 7.79 7.01 -6.40
C LEU A 64 6.42 7.45 -6.94
N GLY A 65 6.42 8.44 -7.84
CA GLY A 65 5.20 8.90 -8.52
C GLY A 65 4.52 7.79 -9.30
N ALA A 66 5.27 6.98 -10.06
CA ALA A 66 4.73 5.84 -10.79
C ALA A 66 4.12 4.77 -9.87
N TYR A 67 4.77 4.49 -8.73
CA TYR A 67 4.26 3.52 -7.76
C TYR A 67 2.96 4.01 -7.11
N VAL A 68 2.93 5.27 -6.65
CA VAL A 68 1.71 5.88 -6.08
C VAL A 68 0.59 5.94 -7.12
N GLY A 69 0.90 6.35 -8.35
CA GLY A 69 -0.07 6.38 -9.44
C GLY A 69 -0.66 5.01 -9.77
N ALA A 70 0.14 3.94 -9.69
CA ALA A 70 -0.36 2.57 -9.89
C ALA A 70 -1.33 2.14 -8.78
N VAL A 71 -1.08 2.53 -7.52
CA VAL A 71 -2.00 2.27 -6.41
C VAL A 71 -3.29 3.07 -6.56
N GLU A 72 -3.20 4.34 -6.95
CA GLU A 72 -4.38 5.19 -7.17
C GLU A 72 -5.24 4.72 -8.35
N ALA A 73 -4.61 4.17 -9.39
CA ALA A 73 -5.31 3.62 -10.55
C ALA A 73 -6.10 2.33 -10.24
N ASP A 74 -5.82 1.66 -9.11
CA ASP A 74 -6.59 0.50 -8.66
C ASP A 74 -7.88 0.95 -7.96
N THR A 75 -8.95 1.09 -8.76
CA THR A 75 -10.29 1.43 -8.28
C THR A 75 -10.95 0.30 -7.49
N GLY A 76 -10.43 -0.92 -7.53
CA GLY A 76 -10.91 -2.06 -6.75
C GLY A 76 -10.27 -2.15 -5.36
N LEU A 77 -9.24 -1.35 -5.09
CA LEU A 77 -8.53 -1.37 -3.82
C LEU A 77 -9.34 -0.70 -2.71
N THR A 78 -9.70 -1.49 -1.71
CA THR A 78 -10.38 -1.04 -0.49
C THR A 78 -9.56 -0.02 0.29
N GLN A 79 -10.20 0.75 1.17
CA GLN A 79 -9.49 1.69 2.04
C GLN A 79 -8.52 1.02 3.01
N LEU A 80 -8.81 -0.22 3.45
CA LEU A 80 -7.86 -1.05 4.19
C LEU A 80 -6.60 -1.37 3.35
N GLY A 81 -6.79 -1.74 2.09
CA GLY A 81 -5.71 -2.00 1.14
C GLY A 81 -4.87 -0.73 0.89
N ARG A 82 -5.52 0.41 0.63
CA ARG A 82 -4.87 1.72 0.46
C ARG A 82 -4.06 2.11 1.69
N GLY A 83 -4.61 1.93 2.90
CA GLY A 83 -3.90 2.16 4.16
C GLY A 83 -2.65 1.29 4.30
N THR A 84 -2.74 0.02 3.91
CA THR A 84 -1.59 -0.90 3.90
C THR A 84 -0.49 -0.42 2.93
N GLN A 85 -0.86 0.03 1.74
CA GLN A 85 0.09 0.57 0.77
C GLN A 85 0.75 1.85 1.27
N ARG A 86 -0.02 2.80 1.84
CA ARG A 86 0.50 4.04 2.43
C ARG A 86 1.56 3.76 3.49
N SER A 87 1.24 2.91 4.47
CA SER A 87 2.18 2.52 5.53
C SER A 87 3.44 1.86 4.98
N ARG A 88 3.32 1.06 3.92
CA ARG A 88 4.48 0.45 3.24
C ARG A 88 5.35 1.51 2.57
N ILE A 89 4.77 2.49 1.88
CA ILE A 89 5.48 3.58 1.22
C ILE A 89 6.26 4.40 2.25
N VAL A 90 5.59 4.90 3.29
CA VAL A 90 6.23 5.68 4.36
C VAL A 90 7.39 4.92 4.99
N ARG A 91 7.22 3.62 5.26
CA ARG A 91 8.32 2.78 5.77
C ARG A 91 9.50 2.71 4.81
N LEU A 92 9.27 2.58 3.50
CA LEU A 92 10.34 2.53 2.50
C LEU A 92 11.05 3.88 2.36
N LEU A 93 10.32 4.99 2.42
CA LEU A 93 10.88 6.35 2.46
C LEU A 93 11.78 6.52 3.68
N ARG A 94 11.28 6.16 4.87
CA ARG A 94 12.05 6.24 6.11
C ARG A 94 13.33 5.39 6.04
N ASN A 95 13.23 4.17 5.55
CA ASN A 95 14.40 3.30 5.39
C ASN A 95 15.42 3.89 4.43
N ARG A 96 14.97 4.55 3.35
CA ARG A 96 15.86 5.24 2.41
C ARG A 96 16.63 6.36 3.11
N ILE A 97 15.94 7.21 3.86
CA ILE A 97 16.53 8.32 4.62
C ILE A 97 17.57 7.79 5.61
N SER A 98 17.20 6.82 6.45
CA SER A 98 18.11 6.26 7.46
C SER A 98 19.32 5.53 6.90
N LEU A 99 19.31 5.16 5.61
CA LEU A 99 20.45 4.55 4.92
C LEU A 99 21.31 5.58 4.16
N ALA A 100 20.80 6.79 3.89
CA ALA A 100 21.59 7.86 3.27
C ALA A 100 22.68 8.39 4.21
N ASP A 101 22.50 8.23 5.53
CA ASP A 101 23.45 8.63 6.57
C ASP A 101 24.60 7.60 6.82
N LEU A 102 24.63 6.46 6.12
CA LEU A 102 25.64 5.39 6.28
C LEU A 102 26.77 5.44 5.25
#